data_AF-A0A2N5YNJ3-F1
#
_entry.id   AF-A0A2N5YNJ3-F1
#
_cell.length_a   1.000
_cell.length_b   1.000
_cell.length_c   1.000
_cell.angle_alpha   90.00
_cell.angle_beta   90.00
_cell.angle_gamma   90.00
#
_symmetry.space_group_name_H-M   'P 1'
#
loop_
_entity.id
_entity.type
_entity.pdbx_description
1 polymer ?
#
loop_
_entity_poly.entity_id
_entity_poly.type
_entity_poly.pdbx_seq_one_letter_code
_entity_poly.pdbx_strand_id
1 'polypeptide(L)'
;MKRVLYILFLFWTFALNAQDPQLTQFYAAPLYLGPSFAGSAAGSRVGVNFRDQWTSIPGSFITGIMSYDHYFHNLSSGLGVFGLYDQAGSGRMSTTSV
;
A
#
# COMPACT_ATOMS: atom_id res chain seq x y z
N MET A 1 -19.81 -2.64 37.39
CA MET A 1 -18.42 -2.30 37.02
C MET A 1 -17.89 -3.16 35.86
N LYS A 2 -17.88 -4.50 35.95
CA LYS A 2 -17.39 -5.38 34.86
C LYS A 2 -18.06 -5.16 33.49
N ARG A 3 -19.39 -4.92 33.48
CA ARG A 3 -20.15 -4.62 32.24
C ARG A 3 -19.70 -3.34 31.55
N VAL A 4 -19.31 -2.31 32.31
CA VAL A 4 -18.81 -1.04 31.76
C VAL A 4 -17.44 -1.25 31.11
N LEU A 5 -16.57 -2.07 31.72
CA LEU A 5 -15.28 -2.43 31.14
C LEU A 5 -15.41 -3.17 29.80
N TYR A 6 -16.37 -4.11 29.68
CA TYR A 6 -16.62 -4.79 28.40
C TYR A 6 -17.13 -3.85 27.31
N ILE A 7 -17.99 -2.89 27.67
CA ILE A 7 -18.50 -1.89 26.72
C ILE A 7 -17.36 -0.96 26.27
N LEU A 8 -16.52 -0.49 27.19
CA LEU A 8 -15.35 0.32 26.86
C LEU A 8 -14.37 -0.43 25.95
N PHE A 9 -14.13 -1.72 26.22
CA PHE A 9 -13.28 -2.56 25.38
C PHE A 9 -13.85 -2.73 23.96
N LEU A 10 -15.17 -2.91 23.82
CA LEU A 10 -15.84 -2.98 22.52
C LEU A 10 -15.70 -1.67 21.72
N PHE A 11 -15.79 -0.51 22.37
CA PHE A 11 -15.60 0.77 21.68
C PHE A 11 -14.16 0.98 21.21
N TRP A 12 -13.18 0.37 21.88
CA TRP A 12 -11.78 0.53 21.55
C TRP A 12 -11.38 -0.21 20.26
N THR A 13 -12.10 -1.26 19.87
CA THR A 13 -11.82 -2.00 18.63
C THR A 13 -12.16 -1.22 17.36
N PHE A 14 -13.04 -0.21 17.45
CA PHE A 14 -13.38 0.67 16.32
C PHE A 14 -12.27 1.69 15.97
N ALA A 15 -11.26 1.84 16.84
CA ALA A 15 -10.15 2.76 16.62
C ALA A 15 -8.89 2.07 16.04
N LEU A 16 -9.00 0.79 15.66
CA LEU A 16 -7.88 0.03 15.12
C LEU A 16 -7.71 0.33 13.61
N ASN A 17 -6.50 0.70 13.21
CA ASN A 17 -6.09 0.74 11.81
C ASN A 17 -5.47 -0.61 11.43
N ALA A 18 -5.76 -1.09 10.22
CA ALA A 18 -5.07 -2.25 9.66
C ALA A 18 -3.64 -1.89 9.22
N GLN A 19 -2.80 -2.91 9.01
CA GLN A 19 -1.45 -2.72 8.48
C GLN A 19 -1.48 -2.62 6.96
N ASP A 20 -0.64 -1.76 6.39
CA ASP A 20 -0.45 -1.66 4.95
C ASP A 20 0.39 -2.84 4.40
N PRO A 21 0.25 -3.18 3.11
CA PRO A 21 1.02 -4.24 2.49
C PRO A 21 2.54 -4.00 2.53
N GLN A 22 3.32 -5.02 2.89
CA GLN A 22 4.78 -4.91 2.94
C GLN A 22 5.43 -5.66 1.78
N LEU A 23 6.19 -4.93 0.95
CA LEU A 23 6.95 -5.51 -0.16
C LEU A 23 8.35 -5.94 0.30
N THR A 24 8.82 -7.11 -0.15
CA THR A 24 10.24 -7.52 0.03
C THR A 24 11.18 -6.59 -0.75
N GLN A 25 10.72 -6.10 -1.91
CA GLN A 25 11.45 -5.17 -2.77
C GLN A 25 10.84 -3.76 -2.68
N PHE A 26 10.70 -3.21 -1.48
CA PHE A 26 10.08 -1.89 -1.28
C PHE A 26 10.81 -0.76 -2.04
N TYR A 27 12.13 -0.88 -2.24
CA TYR A 27 12.93 0.06 -3.01
C TYR A 27 12.57 0.11 -4.51
N ALA A 28 11.90 -0.93 -5.03
CA ALA A 28 11.41 -1.00 -6.40
C ALA A 28 9.99 -0.39 -6.55
N ALA A 29 9.42 0.14 -5.47
CA ALA A 29 8.14 0.86 -5.48
C ALA A 29 8.28 2.27 -4.85
N PRO A 30 9.02 3.21 -5.48
CA PRO A 30 9.40 4.46 -4.81
C PRO A 30 8.22 5.39 -4.50
N LEU A 31 7.22 5.46 -5.38
CA LEU A 31 6.01 6.24 -5.13
C LEU A 31 5.16 5.69 -3.96
N TYR A 32 5.21 4.36 -3.75
CA TYR A 32 4.60 3.73 -2.57
C TYR A 32 5.39 4.02 -1.30
N LEU A 33 6.72 4.08 -1.40
CA LEU A 33 7.60 4.43 -0.28
C LEU A 33 7.41 5.89 0.17
N GLY A 34 7.19 6.81 -0.78
CA GLY A 34 6.82 8.18 -0.47
C GLY A 34 6.68 9.08 -1.69
N PRO A 35 5.83 10.12 -1.62
CA PRO A 35 5.59 11.04 -2.74
C PRO A 35 6.83 11.86 -3.10
N SER A 36 7.78 12.04 -2.19
CA SER A 36 9.05 12.72 -2.44
C SER A 36 9.94 12.04 -3.49
N PHE A 37 9.64 10.77 -3.84
CA PHE A 37 10.35 10.04 -4.90
C PHE A 37 9.78 10.27 -6.31
N ALA A 38 8.73 11.10 -6.46
CA ALA A 38 8.22 11.48 -7.76
C ALA A 38 9.30 12.20 -8.59
N GLY A 39 9.54 11.70 -9.81
CA GLY A 39 10.59 12.22 -10.71
C GLY A 39 12.02 11.91 -10.27
N SER A 40 12.24 10.99 -9.32
CA SER A 40 13.60 10.61 -8.88
C SER A 40 14.43 9.94 -9.98
N ALA A 41 13.79 9.46 -11.06
CA ALA A 41 14.44 8.77 -12.17
C ALA A 41 15.01 9.72 -13.25
N ALA A 42 14.96 11.04 -13.04
CA ALA A 42 15.39 12.09 -14.00
C ALA A 42 14.68 12.06 -15.37
N GLY A 43 13.63 11.25 -15.52
CA GLY A 43 12.82 11.09 -16.71
C GLY A 43 11.47 10.44 -16.38
N SER A 44 10.81 9.84 -17.37
CA SER A 44 9.59 9.05 -17.14
C SER A 44 9.92 7.67 -16.59
N ARG A 45 9.24 7.25 -15.52
CA ARG A 45 9.30 5.90 -14.99
C ARG A 45 7.90 5.29 -14.92
N VAL A 46 7.79 4.04 -15.37
CA VAL A 46 6.62 3.18 -15.14
C VAL A 46 7.09 2.02 -14.28
N GLY A 47 6.33 1.68 -13.24
CA GLY A 47 6.64 0.57 -12.33
C GLY A 47 5.42 -0.29 -12.06
N VAL A 48 5.61 -1.61 -12.06
CA VAL A 48 4.61 -2.60 -11.66
C VAL A 48 5.24 -3.52 -10.63
N ASN A 49 4.59 -3.66 -9.47
CA ASN A 49 5.00 -4.55 -8.40
C ASN A 49 3.86 -5.53 -8.11
N PHE A 50 4.20 -6.81 -7.97
CA PHE A 50 3.27 -7.85 -7.59
C PHE A 50 3.86 -8.66 -6.44
N ARG A 51 3.04 -8.99 -5.46
CA ARG A 51 3.40 -9.83 -4.33
C ARG A 51 2.28 -10.82 -4.04
N ASP A 52 2.67 -12.08 -3.93
CA ASP A 52 1.85 -13.15 -3.37
C ASP A 52 2.51 -13.61 -2.06
N GLN A 53 1.85 -13.38 -0.93
CA GLN A 53 2.37 -13.66 0.40
C GLN A 53 1.65 -14.86 1.03
N TRP A 54 2.48 -15.77 1.55
CA TRP A 54 2.04 -17.05 2.13
C TRP A 54 1.27 -17.91 1.13
N THR A 55 1.87 -18.13 -0.05
CA THR A 55 1.32 -18.92 -1.17
C THR A 55 0.81 -20.31 -0.77
N SER A 56 1.39 -20.91 0.28
CA SER A 56 0.98 -22.22 0.80
C SER A 56 -0.33 -22.19 1.61
N ILE A 57 -0.85 -21.02 1.95
CA ILE A 57 -2.12 -20.87 2.68
C ILE A 57 -3.24 -20.59 1.67
N PRO A 58 -4.34 -21.38 1.69
CA PRO A 58 -5.50 -21.12 0.83
C PRO A 58 -6.06 -19.70 1.02
N GLY A 59 -6.17 -18.95 -0.08
CA GLY A 59 -6.47 -17.52 -0.03
C GLY A 59 -5.27 -16.75 0.50
N SER A 60 -4.18 -16.75 -0.27
CA SER A 60 -2.98 -15.97 0.05
C SER A 60 -3.25 -14.46 -0.05
N PHE A 61 -2.33 -13.67 0.48
CA PHE A 61 -2.42 -12.22 0.41
C PHE A 61 -1.82 -11.75 -0.91
N ILE A 62 -2.64 -11.09 -1.73
CA ILE A 62 -2.25 -10.64 -3.07
C ILE A 62 -2.21 -9.13 -3.10
N THR A 63 -1.03 -8.57 -3.35
CA THR A 63 -0.82 -7.12 -3.47
C THR A 63 -0.29 -6.80 -4.86
N GLY A 64 -0.89 -5.82 -5.52
CA GLY A 64 -0.45 -5.24 -6.78
C GLY A 64 -0.29 -3.73 -6.66
N ILE A 65 0.81 -3.19 -7.19
CA ILE A 65 1.03 -1.74 -7.28
C ILE A 65 1.41 -1.39 -8.72
N MET A 66 0.74 -0.40 -9.28
CA MET A 66 1.12 0.22 -10.55
C MET A 66 1.46 1.68 -10.31
N SER A 67 2.52 2.18 -10.92
CA SER A 67 3.02 3.53 -10.69
C SER A 67 3.55 4.17 -11.96
N TYR A 68 3.39 5.48 -12.06
CA TYR A 68 3.99 6.32 -13.08
C TYR A 68 4.50 7.62 -12.46
N ASP A 69 5.71 8.03 -12.81
CA ASP A 69 6.23 9.35 -12.47
C ASP A 69 7.08 9.95 -13.59
N HIS A 70 7.22 11.27 -13.56
CA HIS A 70 8.03 12.03 -14.51
C HIS A 70 8.73 13.19 -13.83
N TYR A 71 9.97 13.46 -14.26
CA TYR A 71 10.76 14.61 -13.84
C TYR A 71 10.64 15.78 -14.82
N PHE A 72 10.21 16.95 -14.34
CA PHE A 72 10.10 18.18 -15.11
C PHE A 72 11.30 19.08 -14.88
N HIS A 73 12.22 19.12 -15.84
CA HIS A 73 13.44 19.94 -15.78
C HIS A 73 13.14 21.43 -15.54
N ASN A 74 12.11 21.98 -16.20
CA ASN A 74 11.72 23.38 -16.08
C ASN A 74 11.24 23.76 -14.67
N LEU A 75 10.76 22.79 -13.90
CA LEU A 75 10.25 22.98 -12.54
C LEU A 75 11.23 22.50 -11.48
N SER A 76 12.32 21.83 -11.89
CA SER A 76 13.23 21.11 -10.98
C SER A 76 12.49 20.22 -9.97
N SER A 77 11.41 19.58 -10.43
CA SER A 77 10.50 18.81 -9.59
C SER A 77 9.87 17.67 -10.38
N GLY A 78 9.26 16.72 -9.68
CA GLY A 78 8.62 15.55 -10.26
C GLY A 78 7.16 15.43 -9.86
N LEU A 79 6.37 14.83 -10.74
CA LEU A 79 4.98 14.43 -10.46
C LEU A 79 4.87 12.92 -10.65
N GLY A 80 4.11 12.27 -9.80
CA GLY A 80 3.83 10.85 -9.92
C GLY A 80 2.48 10.48 -9.32
N VAL A 81 1.97 9.36 -9.78
CA VAL A 81 0.75 8.72 -9.29
C VAL A 81 1.01 7.22 -9.16
N PHE A 82 0.40 6.60 -8.17
CA PHE A 82 0.39 5.15 -8.06
C PHE A 82 -1.01 4.67 -7.69
N GLY A 83 -1.29 3.41 -8.00
CA GLY A 83 -2.46 2.71 -7.52
C GLY A 83 -2.02 1.44 -6.82
N LEU A 84 -2.64 1.15 -5.69
CA LEU A 84 -2.45 -0.07 -4.92
C LEU A 84 -3.75 -0.86 -4.91
N TYR A 85 -3.63 -2.15 -5.18
CA TYR A 85 -4.66 -3.14 -5.00
C TYR A 85 -4.14 -4.16 -3.98
N ASP A 86 -4.91 -4.45 -2.96
CA ASP A 86 -4.59 -5.48 -1.98
C ASP A 86 -5.79 -6.38 -1.73
N GLN A 87 -5.54 -7.67 -1.61
CA GLN A 87 -6.53 -8.67 -1.21
C GLN A 87 -6.03 -9.44 0.01
N ALA A 88 -6.78 -9.34 1.10
CA ALA A 88 -6.43 -9.92 2.38
C ALA A 88 -7.01 -11.33 2.56
N GLY A 89 -6.12 -12.32 2.42
CA GLY A 89 -6.32 -13.68 2.90
C GLY A 89 -7.52 -14.44 2.30
N SER A 90 -7.93 -15.50 3.00
CA SER A 90 -9.11 -16.31 2.66
C SER A 90 -10.44 -15.57 2.75
N GLY A 91 -10.48 -14.44 3.48
CA GLY A 91 -11.63 -13.55 3.56
C GLY A 91 -11.89 -12.76 2.27
N ARG A 92 -10.93 -12.73 1.32
CA ARG A 92 -11.02 -12.02 0.03
C ARG A 92 -11.43 -10.55 0.13
N MET A 93 -11.21 -9.93 1.30
CA MET A 93 -11.43 -8.50 1.49
C MET A 93 -10.44 -7.77 0.60
N SER A 94 -10.93 -6.85 -0.24
CA SER A 94 -10.08 -6.11 -1.17
C SER A 94 -10.12 -4.62 -0.88
N THR A 95 -8.95 -4.00 -0.97
CA THR A 95 -8.75 -2.56 -0.80
C THR A 95 -8.08 -2.03 -2.06
N THR A 96 -8.57 -0.91 -2.58
CA THR A 96 -7.93 -0.21 -3.70
C THR A 96 -7.71 1.24 -3.30
N SER A 97 -6.47 1.72 -3.41
CA SER A 97 -6.08 3.10 -3.12
C SER A 97 -5.29 3.69 -4.29
N VAL A 98 -5.32 5.02 -4.41
CA VAL A 98 -4.67 5.83 -5.44
C VAL A 98 -4.01 7.04 -4.78
#